data_AF-A0A1H8L5N1-F1
#
_entry.id   AF-A0A1H8L5N1-F1
#
_cell.length_a   1.000
_cell.length_b   1.000
_cell.length_c   1.000
_cell.angle_alpha   90.00
_cell.angle_beta   90.00
_cell.angle_gamma   90.00
#
_symmetry.space_group_name_H-M   'P 1'
#
loop_
_entity.id
_entity.type
_entity.pdbx_description
1 polymer ?
#
loop_
_entity_poly.entity_id
_entity_poly.type
_entity_poly.pdbx_seq_one_letter_code
_entity_poly.pdbx_strand_id
1 'polypeptide(L)'
;MRTGIAMLGGLLHPHIRPLPDEIFVRHLRSVATLAYIAVMYSLERPTSLEQVVKRSRFLAIGVPVASELEAKEALAAHCHGDANHNCWAWRIGQTYRFNDDGEPGGTAGKPILQAIDGQSLDKVLVIVTRWFGGVLLGTGGLIRAYGGTAAACLRAGELIELVPTLEGTIRAAFSDLAILKARLAAFEGVHVLSETFSGAGAEITASFPQAKSGEIARLIADTTSGRSALVLTQ
;
A
#
# COMPACT_ATOMS: atom_id res chain seq x y z
N MET A 1 4.40 42.40 56.57
CA MET A 1 4.90 41.99 57.90
C MET A 1 5.49 40.60 57.79
N ARG A 2 6.81 40.45 58.08
CA ARG A 2 7.57 39.24 58.50
C ARG A 2 7.54 38.02 57.55
N THR A 3 8.60 37.28 57.23
CA THR A 3 10.03 37.09 57.62
C THR A 3 10.52 36.01 56.61
N GLY A 4 11.65 36.08 55.90
CA GLY A 4 13.03 35.97 56.38
C GLY A 4 13.52 34.51 56.35
N ILE A 5 14.59 34.22 55.59
CA ILE A 5 15.80 33.41 55.94
C ILE A 5 16.42 32.75 54.70
N ALA A 6 17.73 32.97 54.59
CA ALA A 6 18.67 32.34 53.66
C ALA A 6 19.61 31.39 54.43
N MET A 7 20.31 30.55 53.66
CA MET A 7 21.66 29.99 53.87
C MET A 7 21.84 28.53 54.34
N LEU A 8 22.81 27.92 53.61
CA LEU A 8 23.87 26.99 54.00
C LEU A 8 23.62 25.47 54.02
N GLY A 9 24.53 24.75 53.33
CA GLY A 9 24.88 23.36 53.64
C GLY A 9 25.32 22.53 52.45
N GLY A 10 26.60 22.63 52.05
CA GLY A 10 27.23 21.63 51.17
C GLY A 10 27.71 20.42 51.97
N LEU A 11 27.88 19.27 51.30
CA LEU A 11 28.90 18.29 51.68
C LEU A 11 29.24 17.34 50.51
N LEU A 12 30.55 17.16 50.38
CA LEU A 12 31.40 16.29 49.54
C LEU A 12 30.91 14.85 49.29
N HIS A 13 31.34 14.25 48.16
CA HIS A 13 32.01 12.93 47.97
C HIS A 13 31.91 12.50 46.46
N PRO A 14 32.69 11.53 45.95
CA PRO A 14 34.07 11.65 45.48
C PRO A 14 34.21 11.38 43.95
N HIS A 15 35.37 11.74 43.40
CA HIS A 15 35.82 11.34 42.07
C HIS A 15 35.88 9.81 41.93
N ILE A 16 35.07 9.24 41.03
CA ILE A 16 35.29 7.91 40.47
C ILE A 16 35.53 8.09 38.96
N ARG A 17 36.71 7.69 38.49
CA ARG A 17 37.04 7.65 37.06
C ARG A 17 36.26 6.49 36.42
N PRO A 18 35.60 6.66 35.27
CA PRO A 18 35.20 5.51 34.47
C PRO A 18 36.45 4.93 33.78
N LEU A 19 36.66 3.62 33.93
CA LEU A 19 37.51 2.85 33.03
C LEU A 19 36.79 2.69 31.67
N PRO A 20 37.52 2.68 30.56
CA PRO A 20 36.96 2.40 29.26
C PRO A 20 36.72 0.89 29.15
N ASP A 21 35.66 0.49 28.46
CA ASP A 21 35.88 -0.22 27.20
C ASP A 21 34.58 -0.33 26.42
N GLU A 22 34.72 0.07 25.18
CA GLU A 22 33.85 -0.21 24.05
C GLU A 22 33.52 -1.71 23.98
N ILE A 23 32.55 -2.08 23.13
CA ILE A 23 32.09 -3.46 22.86
C ILE A 23 30.86 -3.88 23.69
N PHE A 24 29.80 -3.06 23.74
CA PHE A 24 28.42 -3.58 23.65
C PHE A 24 27.35 -2.50 23.36
N VAL A 25 27.66 -1.51 22.51
CA VAL A 25 26.66 -0.53 22.07
C VAL A 25 26.78 -0.31 20.56
N ARG A 26 26.62 -1.39 19.77
CA ARG A 26 26.11 -1.24 18.40
C ARG A 26 24.59 -1.33 18.47
N HIS A 27 24.09 -0.22 18.99
CA HIS A 27 22.73 0.05 19.40
C HIS A 27 21.75 -0.16 18.24
N LEU A 28 20.70 -0.93 18.51
CA LEU A 28 19.48 -1.04 17.74
C LEU A 28 18.86 0.35 17.49
N ARG A 29 19.35 1.03 16.46
CA ARG A 29 18.69 2.15 15.81
C ARG A 29 18.44 1.79 14.34
N SER A 30 17.69 0.72 14.12
CA SER A 30 16.76 0.72 13.01
C SER A 30 15.43 1.02 13.63
N VAL A 31 14.96 2.22 13.34
CA VAL A 31 13.66 2.77 13.67
C VAL A 31 12.64 1.64 13.57
N ALA A 32 11.80 1.50 14.60
CA ALA A 32 10.55 0.80 14.46
C ALA A 32 9.77 1.50 13.33
N THR A 33 10.06 1.10 12.09
CA THR A 33 9.18 1.26 10.95
C THR A 33 8.04 0.30 11.23
N LEU A 34 7.20 0.67 12.19
CA LEU A 34 5.76 0.48 12.04
C LEU A 34 5.37 1.30 10.82
N ALA A 35 5.78 0.84 9.63
CA ALA A 35 5.00 1.06 8.46
C ALA A 35 3.67 0.43 8.85
N TYR A 36 2.74 1.29 9.27
CA TYR A 36 1.34 0.98 9.16
C TYR A 36 1.16 0.68 7.67
N ILE A 37 1.29 -0.60 7.30
CA ILE A 37 0.88 -1.07 5.99
C ILE A 37 -0.62 -0.86 6.06
N ALA A 38 -1.07 0.30 5.60
CA ALA A 38 -2.48 0.56 5.46
C ALA A 38 -3.00 -0.57 4.57
N VAL A 39 -3.93 -1.35 5.11
CA VAL A 39 -4.60 -2.39 4.35
C VAL A 39 -5.21 -1.70 3.15
N MET A 40 -4.69 -2.01 1.96
CA MET A 40 -5.18 -1.45 0.73
C MET A 40 -6.22 -2.40 0.16
N TYR A 41 -7.13 -1.85 -0.63
CA TYR A 41 -8.15 -2.62 -1.30
C TYR A 41 -8.10 -2.37 -2.81
N SER A 42 -8.69 -3.26 -3.58
CA SER A 42 -9.02 -3.02 -4.97
C SER A 42 -10.51 -3.29 -5.18
N LEU A 43 -11.02 -2.89 -6.34
CA LEU A 43 -12.33 -3.34 -6.78
C LEU A 43 -12.24 -4.80 -7.22
N GLU A 44 -13.21 -5.63 -6.86
CA GLU A 44 -13.27 -7.01 -7.39
C GLU A 44 -13.61 -7.02 -8.88
N ARG A 45 -14.48 -6.09 -9.29
CA ARG A 45 -15.04 -5.97 -10.64
C ARG A 45 -15.42 -4.52 -10.94
N PRO A 46 -15.63 -4.16 -12.21
CA PRO A 46 -16.09 -2.82 -12.56
C PRO A 46 -17.40 -2.47 -11.84
N THR A 47 -17.49 -1.22 -11.39
CA THR A 47 -18.67 -0.64 -10.75
C THR A 47 -19.00 0.70 -11.41
N SER A 48 -20.28 1.08 -11.41
CA SER A 48 -20.71 2.36 -11.95
C SER A 48 -21.79 3.01 -11.11
N LEU A 49 -21.79 4.34 -11.10
CA LEU A 49 -22.77 5.14 -10.38
C LEU A 49 -22.98 6.48 -11.09
N GLU A 50 -24.23 6.90 -11.20
CA GLU A 50 -24.61 8.16 -11.81
C GLU A 50 -25.19 9.14 -10.79
N GLN A 51 -24.86 10.42 -10.94
CA GLN A 51 -25.46 11.53 -10.20
C GLN A 51 -25.82 12.70 -11.12
N VAL A 52 -26.85 13.44 -10.75
CA VAL A 52 -27.20 14.72 -11.39
C VAL A 52 -26.93 15.86 -10.42
N VAL A 53 -26.04 16.79 -10.80
CA VAL A 53 -25.68 17.97 -10.00
C VAL A 53 -25.91 19.22 -10.83
N LYS A 54 -26.82 20.09 -10.39
CA LYS A 54 -27.22 21.30 -11.13
C LYS A 54 -27.50 21.02 -12.62
N ARG A 55 -28.31 20.00 -12.90
CA ARG A 55 -28.69 19.51 -14.24
C ARG A 55 -27.55 18.86 -15.05
N SER A 56 -26.28 18.97 -14.63
CA SER A 56 -25.21 18.19 -15.23
C SER A 56 -25.29 16.74 -14.77
N ARG A 57 -25.14 15.80 -15.71
CA ARG A 57 -25.06 14.35 -15.44
C ARG A 57 -23.60 13.97 -15.27
N PHE A 58 -23.30 13.21 -14.22
CA PHE A 58 -21.97 12.67 -13.91
C PHE A 58 -22.11 11.16 -13.78
N LEU A 59 -21.47 10.40 -14.67
CA LEU A 59 -21.36 8.95 -14.60
C LEU A 59 -19.95 8.59 -14.17
N ALA A 60 -19.79 7.99 -13.01
CA ALA A 60 -18.53 7.42 -12.58
C ALA A 60 -18.49 5.93 -12.90
N ILE A 61 -17.37 5.46 -13.44
CA ILE A 61 -17.04 4.04 -13.65
C ILE A 61 -15.71 3.77 -12.95
N GLY A 62 -15.72 2.90 -11.96
CA GLY A 62 -14.52 2.37 -11.30
C GLY A 62 -14.16 1.01 -11.89
N VAL A 63 -12.89 0.81 -12.24
CA VAL A 63 -12.40 -0.41 -12.91
C VAL A 63 -11.13 -0.89 -12.19
N PRO A 64 -11.02 -2.18 -11.81
CA PRO A 64 -9.76 -2.73 -11.35
C PRO A 64 -8.75 -2.84 -12.50
N VAL A 65 -7.51 -2.42 -12.27
CA VAL A 65 -6.43 -2.39 -13.27
C VAL A 65 -5.10 -2.74 -12.61
N ALA A 66 -4.34 -3.67 -13.19
CA ALA A 66 -3.05 -4.08 -12.64
C ALA A 66 -1.85 -3.32 -13.24
N SER A 67 -2.04 -2.59 -14.35
CA SER A 67 -0.97 -1.90 -15.07
C SER A 67 -1.44 -0.60 -15.74
N GLU A 68 -0.49 0.29 -16.09
CA GLU A 68 -0.82 1.50 -16.87
C GLU A 68 -1.40 1.14 -18.25
N LEU A 69 -1.00 0.00 -18.82
CA LEU A 69 -1.54 -0.48 -20.09
C LEU A 69 -3.03 -0.83 -19.95
N GLU A 70 -3.39 -1.64 -18.94
CA GLU A 70 -4.79 -1.97 -18.64
C GLU A 70 -5.61 -0.71 -18.33
N ALA A 71 -5.04 0.26 -17.61
CA ALA A 71 -5.70 1.53 -17.36
C ALA A 71 -6.00 2.30 -18.65
N LYS A 72 -5.10 2.28 -19.64
CA LYS A 72 -5.33 2.90 -20.95
C LYS A 72 -6.40 2.18 -21.76
N GLU A 73 -6.37 0.85 -21.76
CA GLU A 73 -7.35 0.01 -22.46
C GLU A 73 -8.75 0.19 -21.86
N ALA A 74 -8.88 0.13 -20.53
CA ALA A 74 -10.12 0.37 -19.82
C ALA A 74 -10.65 1.80 -20.05
N LEU A 75 -9.76 2.81 -20.03
CA LEU A 75 -10.14 4.18 -20.36
C LEU A 75 -10.74 4.28 -21.77
N ALA A 76 -10.10 3.68 -22.77
CA ALA A 76 -10.60 3.68 -24.14
C ALA A 76 -11.96 2.95 -24.27
N ALA A 77 -12.18 1.88 -23.50
CA ALA A 77 -13.40 1.09 -23.53
C ALA A 77 -14.60 1.79 -22.85
N HIS A 78 -14.35 2.67 -21.88
CA HIS A 78 -15.39 3.27 -21.03
C HIS A 78 -15.61 4.78 -21.25
N CYS A 79 -14.77 5.44 -22.05
CA CYS A 79 -15.01 6.82 -22.46
C CYS A 79 -16.24 6.95 -23.38
N HIS A 80 -16.97 8.04 -23.22
CA HIS A 80 -18.12 8.37 -24.03
C HIS A 80 -17.80 9.52 -25.00
N GLY A 81 -17.92 9.26 -26.31
CA GLY A 81 -17.59 10.24 -27.36
C GLY A 81 -18.58 11.40 -27.49
N ASP A 82 -19.79 11.27 -26.95
CA ASP A 82 -20.83 12.31 -26.91
C ASP A 82 -20.77 13.18 -25.65
N ALA A 83 -19.90 12.86 -24.70
CA ALA A 83 -19.75 13.60 -23.45
C ALA A 83 -18.93 14.88 -23.64
N ASN A 84 -19.12 15.84 -22.74
CA ASN A 84 -18.31 17.05 -22.72
C ASN A 84 -16.90 16.77 -22.21
N HIS A 85 -16.79 15.93 -21.18
CA HIS A 85 -15.55 15.58 -20.52
C HIS A 85 -15.60 14.12 -20.02
N ASN A 86 -14.51 13.39 -20.17
CA ASN A 86 -14.21 12.10 -19.59
C ASN A 86 -12.98 12.25 -18.68
N CYS A 87 -13.16 12.89 -17.53
CA CYS A 87 -12.08 13.09 -16.56
C CYS A 87 -11.76 11.79 -15.85
N TRP A 88 -10.51 11.54 -15.47
CA TRP A 88 -10.14 10.27 -14.86
C TRP A 88 -8.95 10.39 -13.91
N ALA A 89 -8.79 9.37 -13.07
CA ALA A 89 -7.58 9.12 -12.30
C ALA A 89 -7.36 7.62 -12.07
N TRP A 90 -6.11 7.20 -11.92
CA TRP A 90 -5.77 5.85 -11.50
C TRP A 90 -4.63 5.83 -10.48
N ARG A 91 -4.60 4.76 -9.66
CA ARG A 91 -3.58 4.44 -8.66
C ARG A 91 -3.09 3.02 -8.88
N ILE A 92 -1.77 2.84 -9.02
CA ILE A 92 -1.10 1.54 -9.12
C ILE A 92 0.18 1.59 -8.29
N GLY A 93 0.14 1.03 -7.08
CA GLY A 93 1.20 1.10 -6.09
C GLY A 93 1.55 2.55 -5.74
N GLN A 94 2.81 2.94 -5.99
CA GLN A 94 3.29 4.31 -5.79
C GLN A 94 3.07 5.21 -7.01
N THR A 95 2.68 4.64 -8.15
CA THR A 95 2.43 5.38 -9.39
C THR A 95 0.97 5.78 -9.47
N TYR A 96 0.72 6.98 -9.97
CA TYR A 96 -0.62 7.50 -10.16
C TYR A 96 -0.63 8.49 -11.32
N ARG A 97 -1.81 8.70 -11.90
CA ARG A 97 -2.04 9.76 -12.88
C ARG A 97 -3.49 10.20 -12.83
N PHE A 98 -3.73 11.45 -13.22
CA PHE A 98 -5.07 11.99 -13.38
C PHE A 98 -5.13 12.94 -14.58
N ASN A 99 -6.33 13.18 -15.10
CA ASN A 99 -6.58 14.07 -16.22
C ASN A 99 -7.94 14.77 -16.05
N ASP A 100 -7.96 16.08 -16.26
CA ASP A 100 -9.16 16.91 -16.19
C ASP A 100 -9.95 16.96 -17.51
N ASP A 101 -9.42 16.42 -18.60
CA ASP A 101 -10.07 16.34 -19.93
C ASP A 101 -10.73 17.65 -20.40
N GLY A 102 -10.03 18.77 -20.24
CA GLY A 102 -10.52 20.11 -20.64
C GLY A 102 -11.37 20.83 -19.60
N GLU A 103 -11.67 20.23 -18.45
CA GLU A 103 -12.14 20.97 -17.27
C GLU A 103 -11.04 21.92 -16.75
N PRO A 104 -11.40 22.96 -15.95
CA PRO A 104 -10.40 23.79 -15.28
C PRO A 104 -9.40 22.95 -14.49
N GLY A 105 -8.11 23.25 -14.62
CA GLY A 105 -7.03 22.43 -14.08
C GLY A 105 -7.18 22.13 -12.58
N GLY A 106 -7.08 20.85 -12.23
CA GLY A 106 -7.19 20.32 -10.87
C GLY A 106 -8.61 20.27 -10.31
N THR A 107 -9.65 20.50 -11.11
CA THR A 107 -11.05 20.49 -10.63
C THR A 107 -11.78 19.17 -10.83
N ALA A 108 -11.21 18.22 -11.58
CA ALA A 108 -11.83 16.94 -11.87
C ALA A 108 -10.92 15.74 -11.56
N GLY A 109 -9.82 15.57 -12.29
CA GLY A 109 -8.90 14.45 -12.17
C GLY A 109 -8.29 14.34 -10.77
N LYS A 110 -7.83 15.46 -10.21
CA LYS A 110 -7.25 15.48 -8.86
C LYS A 110 -8.28 15.09 -7.76
N PRO A 111 -9.51 15.64 -7.74
CA PRO A 111 -10.57 15.16 -6.85
C PRO A 111 -10.93 13.68 -7.01
N ILE A 112 -10.89 13.13 -8.24
CA ILE A 112 -11.10 11.70 -8.48
C ILE A 112 -9.98 10.88 -7.83
N LEU A 113 -8.71 11.28 -8.01
CA LEU A 113 -7.58 10.61 -7.35
C LEU A 113 -7.70 10.66 -5.82
N GLN A 114 -8.10 11.80 -5.26
CA GLN A 114 -8.32 11.95 -3.82
C GLN A 114 -9.43 11.01 -3.30
N ALA A 115 -10.43 10.69 -4.12
CA ALA A 115 -11.47 9.72 -3.77
C ALA A 115 -10.96 8.27 -3.73
N ILE A 116 -9.99 7.93 -4.60
CA ILE A 116 -9.29 6.64 -4.58
C ILE A 116 -8.41 6.54 -3.33
N ASP A 117 -7.52 7.53 -3.13
CA ASP A 117 -6.58 7.56 -2.00
C ASP A 117 -7.32 7.60 -0.65
N GLY A 118 -8.38 8.40 -0.54
CA GLY A 118 -9.18 8.55 0.69
C GLY A 118 -9.96 7.30 1.09
N GLN A 119 -10.09 6.31 0.20
CA GLN A 119 -10.69 5.01 0.47
C GLN A 119 -9.66 3.88 0.52
N SER A 120 -8.36 4.22 0.57
CA SER A 120 -7.26 3.25 0.60
C SER A 120 -7.32 2.23 -0.56
N LEU A 121 -7.74 2.69 -1.73
CA LEU A 121 -7.81 1.87 -2.93
C LEU A 121 -6.53 1.95 -3.75
N ASP A 122 -6.13 0.81 -4.32
CA ASP A 122 -5.03 0.67 -5.26
C ASP A 122 -5.40 -0.33 -6.37
N LYS A 123 -4.66 -0.30 -7.47
CA LYS A 123 -4.97 -1.05 -8.69
C LYS A 123 -6.35 -0.70 -9.24
N VAL A 124 -6.68 0.60 -9.25
CA VAL A 124 -8.00 1.10 -9.65
C VAL A 124 -7.86 2.30 -10.58
N LEU A 125 -8.65 2.29 -11.64
CA LEU A 125 -8.97 3.42 -12.50
C LEU A 125 -10.39 3.90 -12.16
N VAL A 126 -10.59 5.22 -12.09
CA VAL A 126 -11.91 5.82 -12.05
C VAL A 126 -12.04 6.84 -13.18
N ILE A 127 -13.09 6.69 -13.97
CA ILE A 127 -13.48 7.60 -15.04
C ILE A 127 -14.78 8.27 -14.59
N VAL A 128 -14.85 9.59 -14.67
CA VAL A 128 -16.07 10.35 -14.44
C VAL A 128 -16.41 11.13 -15.69
N THR A 129 -17.43 10.64 -16.38
CA THR A 129 -17.96 11.25 -17.60
C THR A 129 -19.03 12.28 -17.25
N ARG A 130 -18.90 13.49 -17.81
CA ARG A 130 -19.82 14.59 -17.58
C ARG A 130 -20.53 15.00 -18.86
N TRP A 131 -21.86 15.12 -18.77
CA TRP A 131 -22.69 15.84 -19.73
C TRP A 131 -23.19 17.15 -19.12
N PHE A 132 -22.95 18.27 -19.81
CA PHE A 132 -23.25 19.61 -19.33
C PHE A 132 -24.76 19.88 -19.35
N GLY A 133 -25.30 20.36 -18.22
CA GLY A 133 -26.73 20.60 -18.03
C GLY A 133 -27.20 22.03 -18.23
N GLY A 134 -26.36 22.91 -18.79
CA GLY A 134 -26.69 24.32 -19.01
C GLY A 134 -26.47 25.24 -17.79
N VAL A 135 -26.01 24.72 -16.65
CA VAL A 135 -25.72 25.52 -15.44
C VAL A 135 -24.28 25.31 -15.00
N LEU A 136 -23.51 26.40 -14.88
CA LEU A 136 -22.13 26.35 -14.41
C LEU A 136 -22.06 26.00 -12.92
N LEU A 137 -21.14 25.10 -12.56
CA LEU A 137 -20.91 24.66 -11.18
C LEU A 137 -19.93 25.57 -10.42
N GLY A 138 -19.03 26.26 -11.13
CA GLY A 138 -17.86 26.95 -10.56
C GLY A 138 -16.82 25.97 -10.01
N THR A 139 -15.61 26.45 -9.72
CA THR A 139 -14.45 25.62 -9.30
C THR A 139 -14.78 24.69 -8.13
N GLY A 140 -15.32 25.23 -7.03
CA GLY A 140 -15.68 24.41 -5.86
C GLY A 140 -16.84 23.45 -6.12
N GLY A 141 -17.73 23.77 -7.05
CA GLY A 141 -18.81 22.87 -7.45
C GLY A 141 -18.31 21.68 -8.26
N LEU A 142 -17.38 21.91 -9.19
CA LEU A 142 -16.74 20.85 -9.98
C LEU A 142 -15.96 19.89 -9.09
N ILE A 143 -15.12 20.42 -8.19
CA ILE A 143 -14.33 19.62 -7.24
C ILE A 143 -15.24 18.66 -6.45
N ARG A 144 -16.35 19.17 -5.91
CA ARG A 144 -17.31 18.36 -5.14
C ARG A 144 -18.07 17.37 -6.02
N ALA A 145 -18.44 17.74 -7.24
CA ALA A 145 -19.18 16.86 -8.14
C ALA A 145 -18.31 15.68 -8.60
N TYR A 146 -17.10 15.93 -9.09
CA TYR A 146 -16.18 14.89 -9.56
C TYR A 146 -15.72 13.98 -8.42
N GLY A 147 -15.17 14.56 -7.35
CA GLY A 147 -14.71 13.79 -6.19
C GLY A 147 -15.86 13.06 -5.49
N GLY A 148 -17.02 13.70 -5.35
CA GLY A 148 -18.21 13.11 -4.73
C GLY A 148 -18.77 11.93 -5.52
N THR A 149 -18.90 12.06 -6.84
CA THR A 149 -19.42 10.99 -7.71
C THR A 149 -18.45 9.81 -7.74
N ALA A 150 -17.14 10.07 -7.89
CA ALA A 150 -16.11 9.04 -7.81
C ALA A 150 -16.15 8.31 -6.45
N ALA A 151 -16.20 9.06 -5.35
CA ALA A 151 -16.22 8.46 -4.02
C ALA A 151 -17.47 7.61 -3.77
N ALA A 152 -18.64 8.06 -4.26
CA ALA A 152 -19.88 7.30 -4.16
C ALA A 152 -19.83 6.01 -4.99
N CYS A 153 -19.29 6.06 -6.20
CA CYS A 153 -19.10 4.90 -7.07
C CYS A 153 -18.22 3.83 -6.41
N LEU A 154 -17.08 4.25 -5.87
CA LEU A 154 -16.14 3.36 -5.18
C LEU A 154 -16.74 2.70 -3.94
N ARG A 155 -17.51 3.44 -3.12
CA ARG A 155 -18.23 2.87 -1.96
C ARG A 155 -19.31 1.85 -2.34
N ALA A 156 -19.87 1.96 -3.54
CA ALA A 156 -20.87 1.02 -4.05
C ALA A 156 -20.22 -0.24 -4.64
N GLY A 157 -18.91 -0.22 -4.91
CA GLY A 157 -18.16 -1.35 -5.43
C GLY A 157 -17.88 -2.41 -4.37
N GLU A 158 -17.77 -3.65 -4.83
CA GLU A 158 -17.29 -4.77 -4.01
C GLU A 158 -15.76 -4.71 -3.92
N LEU A 159 -15.23 -4.74 -2.69
CA LEU A 159 -13.81 -4.53 -2.42
C LEU A 159 -13.13 -5.83 -2.03
N ILE A 160 -11.94 -6.05 -2.59
CA ILE A 160 -11.03 -7.13 -2.19
C ILE A 160 -9.79 -6.55 -1.53
N GLU A 161 -9.30 -7.20 -0.48
CA GLU A 161 -8.06 -6.81 0.18
C GLU A 161 -6.86 -7.08 -0.74
N LEU A 162 -5.98 -6.08 -0.88
CA LEU A 162 -4.68 -6.25 -1.52
C LEU A 162 -3.65 -6.63 -0.47
N VAL A 163 -3.39 -7.93 -0.37
CA VAL A 163 -2.34 -8.48 0.49
C VAL A 163 -0.98 -8.27 -0.18
N PRO A 164 -0.08 -7.41 0.36
CA PRO A 164 1.24 -7.23 -0.23
C PRO A 164 2.05 -8.52 -0.09
N THR A 165 2.60 -9.01 -1.19
CA THR A 165 3.45 -10.20 -1.21
C THR A 165 4.91 -9.82 -1.42
N LEU A 166 5.81 -10.55 -0.75
CA LEU A 166 7.24 -10.54 -1.02
C LEU A 166 7.63 -11.86 -1.69
N GLU A 167 8.73 -11.83 -2.41
CA GLU A 167 9.41 -13.04 -2.86
C GLU A 167 10.73 -13.20 -2.10
N GLY A 168 11.09 -14.45 -1.84
CA GLY A 168 12.37 -14.76 -1.22
C GLY A 168 12.84 -16.16 -1.56
N THR A 169 14.14 -16.35 -1.37
CA THR A 169 14.85 -17.60 -1.59
C THR A 169 15.24 -18.24 -0.27
N ILE A 170 15.18 -19.57 -0.25
CA ILE A 170 15.46 -20.39 0.93
C ILE A 170 16.32 -21.58 0.46
N ARG A 171 17.53 -21.67 0.99
CA ARG A 171 18.38 -22.85 0.77
C ARG A 171 18.06 -23.89 1.81
N ALA A 172 17.87 -25.14 1.42
CA ALA A 172 17.58 -26.24 2.31
C ALA A 172 18.44 -27.45 1.96
N ALA A 173 19.14 -28.01 2.95
CA ALA A 173 19.78 -29.31 2.81
C ALA A 173 18.70 -30.39 2.61
N PHE A 174 19.06 -31.52 1.96
CA PHE A 174 18.12 -32.62 1.74
C PHE A 174 17.48 -33.16 3.04
N SER A 175 18.20 -33.10 4.16
CA SER A 175 17.69 -33.49 5.48
C SER A 175 16.52 -32.63 5.97
N ASP A 176 16.50 -31.35 5.57
CA ASP A 176 15.56 -30.35 6.09
C ASP A 176 14.48 -30.03 5.05
N LEU A 177 14.68 -30.39 3.78
CA LEU A 177 13.86 -30.00 2.65
C LEU A 177 12.38 -30.39 2.80
N ALA A 178 12.11 -31.67 3.12
CA ALA A 178 10.74 -32.17 3.19
C ALA A 178 9.92 -31.50 4.30
N ILE A 179 10.51 -31.37 5.49
CA ILE A 179 9.85 -30.73 6.63
C ILE A 179 9.68 -29.22 6.41
N LEU A 180 10.67 -28.57 5.80
CA LEU A 180 10.61 -27.14 5.50
C LEU A 180 9.50 -26.84 4.47
N LYS A 181 9.39 -27.64 3.40
CA LYS A 181 8.30 -27.50 2.42
C LYS A 181 6.92 -27.72 3.04
N ALA A 182 6.76 -28.76 3.85
CA ALA A 182 5.49 -29.04 4.53
C ALA A 182 5.06 -27.89 5.45
N ARG A 183 6.02 -27.31 6.20
CA ARG A 183 5.76 -26.20 7.11
C ARG A 183 5.49 -24.88 6.38
N LEU A 184 6.19 -24.61 5.28
CA LEU A 184 5.91 -23.43 4.45
C LEU A 184 4.51 -23.51 3.83
N ALA A 185 4.13 -24.68 3.32
CA ALA A 185 2.81 -24.90 2.71
C ALA A 185 1.65 -24.78 3.71
N ALA A 186 1.91 -24.87 5.02
CA ALA A 186 0.90 -24.68 6.06
C ALA A 186 0.52 -23.20 6.26
N PHE A 187 1.31 -22.25 5.75
CA PHE A 187 0.97 -20.84 5.79
C PHE A 187 0.05 -20.46 4.63
N GLU A 188 -1.09 -19.87 4.97
CA GLU A 188 -1.97 -19.25 3.96
C GLU A 188 -1.24 -18.15 3.16
N GLY A 189 -1.43 -18.14 1.83
CA GLY A 189 -0.83 -17.18 0.92
C GLY A 189 0.65 -17.44 0.59
N VAL A 190 1.25 -18.54 1.06
CA VAL A 190 2.61 -18.93 0.68
C VAL A 190 2.56 -19.84 -0.54
N HIS A 191 3.27 -19.45 -1.59
CA HIS A 191 3.33 -20.20 -2.85
C HIS A 191 4.78 -20.44 -3.24
N VAL A 192 5.15 -21.69 -3.52
CA VAL A 192 6.46 -22.02 -4.10
C VAL A 192 6.42 -21.68 -5.59
N LEU A 193 7.31 -20.80 -6.01
CA LEU A 193 7.43 -20.34 -7.41
C LEU A 193 8.39 -21.22 -8.20
N SER A 194 9.51 -21.60 -7.60
CA SER A 194 10.49 -22.48 -8.23
C SER A 194 11.34 -23.22 -7.20
N GLU A 195 11.95 -24.32 -7.64
CA GLU A 195 12.86 -25.14 -6.84
C GLU A 195 14.00 -25.62 -7.72
N THR A 196 15.23 -25.35 -7.29
CA THR A 196 16.45 -25.75 -8.00
C THR A 196 17.29 -26.66 -7.13
N PHE A 197 17.72 -27.80 -7.66
CA PHE A 197 18.51 -28.77 -6.92
C PHE A 197 20.00 -28.65 -7.23
N SER A 198 20.82 -28.89 -6.22
CA SER A 198 22.27 -28.94 -6.29
C SER A 198 22.81 -30.15 -5.53
N GLY A 199 24.13 -30.36 -5.58
CA GLY A 199 24.77 -31.43 -4.78
C GLY A 199 24.63 -31.26 -3.26
N ALA A 200 24.30 -30.05 -2.79
CA ALA A 200 24.20 -29.75 -1.35
C ALA A 200 22.76 -29.68 -0.83
N GLY A 201 21.74 -29.75 -1.70
CA GLY A 201 20.33 -29.58 -1.34
C GLY A 201 19.53 -28.85 -2.41
N ALA A 202 18.51 -28.11 -2.00
CA ALA A 202 17.65 -27.32 -2.89
C ALA A 202 17.63 -25.84 -2.52
N GLU A 203 17.40 -24.99 -3.51
CA GLU A 203 17.04 -23.58 -3.33
C GLU A 203 15.58 -23.42 -3.77
N ILE A 204 14.74 -22.95 -2.85
CA ILE A 204 13.31 -22.74 -3.05
C ILE A 204 13.08 -21.25 -3.16
N THR A 205 12.42 -20.81 -4.23
CA THR A 205 11.86 -19.46 -4.35
C THR A 205 10.38 -19.53 -4.00
N ALA A 206 9.94 -18.68 -3.07
CA ALA A 206 8.55 -18.62 -2.66
C ALA A 206 8.05 -17.17 -2.60
N SER A 207 6.79 -16.97 -2.97
CA SER A 207 6.05 -15.75 -2.64
C SER A 207 5.24 -15.96 -1.36
N PHE A 208 5.12 -14.91 -0.55
CA PHE A 208 4.40 -14.95 0.72
C PHE A 208 3.92 -13.57 1.15
N PRO A 209 2.88 -13.46 1.99
CA PRO A 209 2.44 -12.17 2.52
C PRO A 209 3.57 -11.47 3.26
N GLN A 210 3.78 -10.19 2.99
CA GLN A 210 4.82 -9.36 3.64
C GLN A 210 4.72 -9.44 5.17
N ALA A 211 3.49 -9.45 5.70
CA ALA A 211 3.21 -9.57 7.13
C ALA A 211 3.74 -10.88 7.75
N LYS A 212 3.86 -11.96 6.97
CA LYS A 212 4.36 -13.27 7.43
C LYS A 212 5.88 -13.42 7.32
N SER A 213 6.60 -12.45 6.74
CA SER A 213 8.05 -12.53 6.50
C SER A 213 8.85 -12.89 7.76
N GLY A 214 8.57 -12.25 8.90
CA GLY A 214 9.26 -12.54 10.16
C GLY A 214 8.96 -13.93 10.74
N GLU A 215 7.74 -14.41 10.57
CA GLU A 215 7.31 -15.74 11.04
C GLU A 215 7.92 -16.86 10.18
N ILE A 216 7.92 -16.66 8.86
CA ILE A 216 8.57 -17.55 7.89
C ILE A 216 10.08 -17.62 8.16
N ALA A 217 10.74 -16.48 8.39
CA ALA A 217 12.16 -16.43 8.69
C ALA A 217 12.52 -17.23 9.97
N ARG A 218 11.71 -17.10 11.03
CA ARG A 218 11.88 -17.88 12.26
C ARG A 218 11.66 -19.37 12.02
N LEU A 219 10.59 -19.74 11.30
CA LEU A 219 10.30 -21.13 10.97
C LEU A 219 11.45 -21.80 10.20
N ILE A 220 12.05 -21.09 9.25
CA ILE A 220 13.21 -21.57 8.49
C ILE A 220 14.41 -21.79 9.43
N ALA A 221 14.72 -20.80 10.28
CA ALA A 221 15.81 -20.91 11.23
C ALA A 221 15.61 -22.08 12.20
N ASP A 222 14.43 -22.23 12.79
CA ASP A 222 14.12 -23.30 13.74
C ASP A 222 14.17 -24.68 13.09
N THR A 223 13.61 -24.81 11.89
CA THR A 223 13.55 -26.09 11.15
C THR A 223 14.94 -26.55 10.71
N THR A 224 15.84 -25.61 10.42
CA THR A 224 17.21 -25.90 9.95
C THR A 224 18.27 -25.76 11.04
N SER A 225 17.87 -25.58 12.30
CA SER A 225 18.78 -25.28 13.41
C SER A 225 19.76 -24.12 13.10
N GLY A 226 19.28 -23.10 12.38
CA GLY A 226 20.02 -21.92 11.99
C GLY A 226 20.92 -22.07 10.74
N ARG A 227 20.92 -23.23 10.07
CA ARG A 227 21.74 -23.45 8.85
C ARG A 227 21.23 -22.68 7.64
N SER A 228 19.96 -22.29 7.64
CA SER A 228 19.32 -21.58 6.54
C SER A 228 18.62 -20.32 7.01
N ALA A 229 18.48 -19.36 6.09
CA ALA A 229 17.77 -18.11 6.29
C ALA A 229 16.93 -17.77 5.06
N LEU A 230 15.88 -16.98 5.29
CA LEU A 230 15.12 -16.34 4.23
C LEU A 230 15.93 -15.18 3.65
N VAL A 231 16.15 -15.18 2.33
CA VAL A 231 16.76 -14.07 1.62
C VAL A 231 15.71 -13.43 0.72
N LEU A 232 15.28 -12.22 1.03
CA LEU A 232 14.31 -11.49 0.22
C LEU A 232 14.89 -11.13 -1.14
N THR A 233 14.13 -11.35 -2.20
CA THR A 233 14.44 -10.87 -3.55
C THR A 233 14.10 -9.38 -3.61
N GLN A 234 14.96 -8.56 -4.23
CA GLN A 234 14.69 -7.14 -4.43
C GLN A 234 13.68 -6.88 -5.55
#